data_AF-X1L596-F1
#
_entry.id   AF-X1L596-F1
#
_cell.length_a   1.000
_cell.length_b   1.000
_cell.length_c   1.000
_cell.angle_alpha   90.00
_cell.angle_beta   90.00
_cell.angle_gamma   90.00
#
_symmetry.space_group_name_H-M   'P 1'
#
loop_
_entity.id
_entity.type
_entity.pdbx_description
1 polymer ?
#
loop_
_entity_poly.entity_id
_entity_poly.type
_entity_poly.pdbx_seq_one_letter_code
_entity_poly.pdbx_strand_id
1 'polypeptide(L)'
;IPDEDIGGNGGAGGNGGGGTGAGIKGTGGVGARGDVETSTHVPATAGGAGGNGGYGSAPNNNNDVSVDESLLLGKAGGAGGGGGGGDAEVRGDYATSGAGAGGGGAGGYGAGWIKLYATASIDISGNLTAKGNSGGNGGNGGNGESGDNHADLSGGNGGNGGNAAAPGTRSGGSGGTARWSTQNGANGGNGGHGAGGGILLWCNSKYGIVVIGAIDNRGGANSTINGGTIKIFTLKDCQPSVAGMSYGRLYQNEALIKGILIP
;
A
#
# COMPACT_ATOMS: atom_id res chain seq x y z
N ILE A 1 44.77 17.41 -1.58
CA ILE A 1 43.99 16.16 -1.75
C ILE A 1 42.70 16.63 -2.41
N PRO A 2 42.28 16.13 -3.58
CA PRO A 2 40.96 16.48 -4.06
C PRO A 2 39.99 15.85 -3.05
N ASP A 3 39.34 16.70 -2.25
CA ASP A 3 38.28 16.24 -1.38
C ASP A 3 37.18 15.71 -2.31
N GLU A 4 36.90 14.42 -2.21
CA GLU A 4 35.82 13.79 -2.96
C GLU A 4 34.51 14.43 -2.47
N ASP A 5 33.86 15.22 -3.32
CA ASP A 5 32.58 15.84 -2.99
C ASP A 5 31.52 14.79 -2.72
N ILE A 6 30.91 14.87 -1.54
CA ILE A 6 29.96 13.87 -1.07
C ILE A 6 28.55 14.37 -1.39
N GLY A 7 27.95 13.82 -2.45
CA GLY A 7 26.52 13.99 -2.72
C GLY A 7 25.65 13.59 -1.53
N GLY A 8 24.42 14.08 -1.47
CA GLY A 8 23.46 13.73 -0.44
C GLY A 8 23.15 12.23 -0.44
N ASN A 9 22.90 11.67 0.74
CA ASN A 9 22.55 10.25 0.85
C ASN A 9 21.12 9.99 0.34
N GLY A 10 20.93 8.85 -0.34
CA GLY A 10 19.60 8.36 -0.71
C GLY A 10 18.75 8.02 0.52
N GLY A 11 17.43 8.13 0.37
CA GLY A 11 16.49 7.80 1.44
C GLY A 11 16.34 6.29 1.59
N ALA A 12 16.01 5.83 2.80
CA ALA A 12 15.67 4.42 3.02
C ALA A 12 14.27 4.11 2.46
N GLY A 13 14.09 2.94 1.84
CA GLY A 13 12.77 2.42 1.51
C GLY A 13 11.93 2.18 2.77
N GLY A 14 10.60 2.32 2.65
CA GLY A 14 9.71 2.03 3.76
C GLY A 14 9.62 0.52 4.06
N ASN A 15 9.00 0.18 5.19
CA ASN A 15 8.69 -1.21 5.50
C ASN A 15 7.32 -1.61 4.93
N GLY A 16 7.27 -2.72 4.18
CA GLY A 16 6.00 -3.24 3.66
C GLY A 16 5.08 -3.70 4.80
N GLY A 17 3.79 -3.42 4.68
CA GLY A 17 2.80 -3.75 5.71
C GLY A 17 2.67 -5.27 5.97
N GLY A 18 2.10 -5.64 7.12
CA GLY A 18 1.70 -7.02 7.45
C GLY A 18 2.49 -7.70 8.57
N GLY A 19 1.78 -8.39 9.46
CA GLY A 19 2.34 -9.32 10.46
C GLY A 19 2.66 -10.70 9.86
N THR A 20 3.17 -11.62 10.68
CA THR A 20 3.70 -12.97 10.36
C THR A 20 2.76 -13.96 9.66
N GLY A 21 1.58 -13.53 9.18
CA GLY A 21 0.62 -14.34 8.40
C GLY A 21 0.11 -13.69 7.12
N ALA A 22 0.64 -12.54 6.71
CA ALA A 22 0.24 -11.87 5.48
C ALA A 22 1.01 -12.47 4.28
N GLY A 23 0.31 -12.96 3.25
CA GLY A 23 0.97 -13.43 2.02
C GLY A 23 1.72 -12.32 1.28
N ILE A 24 2.41 -12.68 0.18
CA ILE A 24 3.29 -11.81 -0.65
C ILE A 24 2.93 -10.31 -0.57
N LYS A 25 3.81 -9.51 0.04
CA LYS A 25 3.69 -8.05 0.13
C LYS A 25 3.67 -7.44 -1.27
N GLY A 26 2.97 -6.32 -1.44
CA GLY A 26 3.13 -5.53 -2.67
C GLY A 26 4.60 -5.20 -2.93
N THR A 27 4.97 -5.02 -4.20
CA THR A 27 6.35 -4.71 -4.59
C THR A 27 6.81 -3.42 -3.90
N GLY A 28 7.99 -3.46 -3.28
CA GLY A 28 8.63 -2.25 -2.78
C GLY A 28 8.94 -1.29 -3.93
N GLY A 29 8.77 0.01 -3.69
CA GLY A 29 9.23 1.02 -4.62
C GLY A 29 10.75 0.97 -4.78
N VAL A 30 11.22 1.19 -6.01
CA VAL A 30 12.66 1.24 -6.30
C VAL A 30 13.23 2.52 -5.64
N GLY A 31 14.34 2.37 -4.92
CA GLY A 31 15.10 3.50 -4.41
C GLY A 31 15.75 4.26 -5.56
N ALA A 32 15.77 5.59 -5.46
CA ALA A 32 16.38 6.42 -6.48
C ALA A 32 17.90 6.57 -6.28
N ARG A 33 18.63 6.76 -7.39
CA ARG A 33 20.07 7.06 -7.35
C ARG A 33 20.29 8.55 -7.11
N GLY A 34 21.26 8.88 -6.26
CA GLY A 34 21.95 10.18 -6.31
C GLY A 34 23.21 9.98 -7.15
N ASP A 35 23.50 10.91 -8.05
CA ASP A 35 24.66 10.79 -8.92
C ASP A 35 25.86 11.49 -8.25
N VAL A 36 27.00 10.80 -8.19
CA VAL A 36 28.28 11.43 -7.83
C VAL A 36 28.97 11.78 -9.14
N GLU A 37 28.73 13.02 -9.57
CA GLU A 37 29.52 13.82 -10.52
C GLU A 37 30.01 13.18 -11.84
N THR A 38 29.54 13.69 -12.98
CA THR A 38 30.38 14.13 -14.12
C THR A 38 29.56 15.04 -15.04
N SER A 39 29.83 16.35 -15.05
CA SER A 39 29.49 17.40 -16.06
C SER A 39 28.08 17.53 -16.66
N THR A 40 27.18 16.57 -16.50
CA THR A 40 25.77 16.62 -16.91
C THR A 40 24.92 16.45 -15.67
N HIS A 41 24.33 17.54 -15.22
CA HIS A 41 23.42 17.56 -14.07
C HIS A 41 22.20 16.68 -14.35
N VAL A 42 21.99 15.65 -13.52
CA VAL A 42 20.79 14.81 -13.56
C VAL A 42 20.03 15.05 -12.25
N PRO A 43 18.83 15.65 -12.29
CA PRO A 43 18.06 15.89 -11.08
C PRO A 43 17.81 14.60 -10.28
N ALA A 44 17.92 14.70 -8.96
CA ALA A 44 17.56 13.61 -8.05
C ALA A 44 16.18 13.06 -8.37
N THR A 45 16.06 11.73 -8.46
CA THR A 45 14.80 11.08 -8.85
C THR A 45 13.96 10.73 -7.62
N ALA A 46 12.63 10.85 -7.74
CA ALA A 46 11.73 10.47 -6.66
C ALA A 46 11.73 8.95 -6.46
N GLY A 47 11.55 8.51 -5.22
CA GLY A 47 11.38 7.10 -4.90
C GLY A 47 10.11 6.52 -5.53
N GLY A 48 10.18 5.27 -6.00
CA GLY A 48 9.02 4.59 -6.57
C GLY A 48 7.89 4.40 -5.55
N ALA A 49 6.63 4.45 -5.99
CA ALA A 49 5.50 4.08 -5.14
C ALA A 49 5.50 2.57 -4.85
N GLY A 50 5.02 2.19 -3.67
CA GLY A 50 4.77 0.79 -3.33
C GLY A 50 3.54 0.25 -4.06
N GLY A 51 3.60 -1.01 -4.49
CA GLY A 51 2.45 -1.67 -5.12
C GLY A 51 1.32 -1.95 -4.12
N ASN A 52 0.05 -1.97 -4.55
CA ASN A 52 -1.02 -2.36 -3.63
C ASN A 52 -0.95 -3.86 -3.32
N GLY A 53 -1.51 -4.22 -2.17
CA GLY A 53 -1.75 -5.61 -1.81
C GLY A 53 -2.72 -6.26 -2.78
N GLY A 54 -2.72 -7.59 -2.81
CA GLY A 54 -3.64 -8.40 -3.62
C GLY A 54 -4.02 -9.70 -2.93
N TYR A 55 -4.29 -10.73 -3.74
CA TYR A 55 -4.66 -12.07 -3.30
C TYR A 55 -3.82 -13.12 -4.03
N GLY A 56 -3.44 -14.22 -3.35
CA GLY A 56 -2.60 -15.26 -3.96
C GLY A 56 -1.23 -14.75 -4.43
N SER A 57 -0.67 -15.25 -5.54
CA SER A 57 0.65 -14.82 -6.03
C SER A 57 0.66 -13.47 -6.78
N ALA A 58 -0.48 -12.81 -6.97
CA ALA A 58 -0.57 -11.60 -7.79
C ALA A 58 -0.84 -10.34 -6.94
N PRO A 59 0.05 -9.34 -6.96
CA PRO A 59 -0.26 -8.01 -6.42
C PRO A 59 -1.38 -7.36 -7.24
N ASN A 60 -2.17 -6.47 -6.61
CA ASN A 60 -3.22 -5.69 -7.27
C ASN A 60 -4.38 -6.48 -7.90
N ASN A 61 -4.69 -7.71 -7.50
CA ASN A 61 -5.88 -8.41 -8.01
C ASN A 61 -6.56 -9.27 -6.93
N ASN A 62 -7.88 -9.45 -7.06
CA ASN A 62 -8.62 -10.50 -6.37
C ASN A 62 -8.56 -11.82 -7.17
N ASN A 63 -7.59 -12.68 -6.85
CA ASN A 63 -7.43 -14.00 -7.45
C ASN A 63 -8.06 -15.14 -6.64
N ASP A 64 -8.88 -14.83 -5.63
CA ASP A 64 -9.61 -15.88 -4.96
C ASP A 64 -10.63 -16.48 -5.94
N VAL A 65 -10.30 -17.59 -6.59
CA VAL A 65 -11.17 -18.34 -7.51
C VAL A 65 -11.84 -19.54 -6.83
N SER A 66 -11.62 -19.70 -5.51
CA SER A 66 -12.09 -20.86 -4.79
C SER A 66 -13.62 -20.88 -4.69
N VAL A 67 -14.17 -22.09 -4.76
CA VAL A 67 -15.62 -22.36 -4.75
C VAL A 67 -16.12 -22.93 -3.43
N ASP A 68 -15.19 -23.17 -2.51
CA ASP A 68 -15.43 -23.68 -1.17
C ASP A 68 -15.63 -22.53 -0.16
N GLU A 69 -15.79 -22.89 1.11
CA GLU A 69 -15.95 -21.96 2.22
C GLU A 69 -14.63 -21.33 2.70
N SER A 70 -13.53 -21.54 1.98
CA SER A 70 -12.26 -20.89 2.31
C SER A 70 -12.40 -19.38 2.06
N LEU A 71 -11.71 -18.59 2.87
CA LEU A 71 -11.59 -17.15 2.65
C LEU A 71 -10.11 -16.81 2.74
N LEU A 72 -9.70 -15.84 1.93
CA LEU A 72 -8.36 -15.31 1.96
C LEU A 72 -8.34 -14.01 2.76
N LEU A 73 -7.28 -13.82 3.55
CA LEU A 73 -6.96 -12.53 4.14
C LEU A 73 -6.52 -11.57 3.03
N GLY A 74 -6.91 -10.31 3.14
CA GLY A 74 -6.36 -9.25 2.33
C GLY A 74 -4.88 -9.08 2.60
N LYS A 75 -4.07 -9.00 1.55
CA LYS A 75 -2.63 -8.77 1.70
C LYS A 75 -2.31 -7.29 1.88
N ALA A 76 -1.20 -7.04 2.53
CA ALA A 76 -0.69 -5.69 2.71
C ALA A 76 -0.09 -5.13 1.42
N GLY A 77 -0.13 -3.80 1.29
CA GLY A 77 0.61 -3.06 0.28
C GLY A 77 2.12 -3.12 0.48
N GLY A 78 2.85 -2.89 -0.60
CA GLY A 78 4.28 -2.68 -0.61
C GLY A 78 4.66 -1.32 -0.04
N ALA A 79 5.89 -1.18 0.42
CA ALA A 79 6.40 0.12 0.82
C ALA A 79 6.83 0.96 -0.39
N GLY A 80 6.86 2.27 -0.22
CA GLY A 80 7.52 3.16 -1.17
C GLY A 80 9.04 3.05 -1.07
N GLY A 81 9.72 3.36 -2.17
CA GLY A 81 11.18 3.50 -2.21
C GLY A 81 11.62 4.84 -1.62
N GLY A 82 12.86 4.94 -1.16
CA GLY A 82 13.44 6.23 -0.81
C GLY A 82 13.80 7.06 -2.04
N GLY A 83 13.83 8.38 -1.89
CA GLY A 83 14.28 9.29 -2.94
C GLY A 83 15.80 9.23 -3.17
N GLY A 84 16.26 9.82 -4.27
CA GLY A 84 17.68 10.06 -4.54
C GLY A 84 18.16 11.30 -3.80
N GLY A 85 19.39 11.26 -3.29
CA GLY A 85 20.03 12.44 -2.71
C GLY A 85 20.35 13.47 -3.80
N GLY A 86 20.45 14.74 -3.41
CA GLY A 86 20.89 15.80 -4.29
C GLY A 86 22.38 15.67 -4.58
N ASP A 87 22.79 16.04 -5.78
CA ASP A 87 24.21 16.05 -6.17
C ASP A 87 24.95 17.19 -5.46
N ALA A 88 26.27 17.05 -5.35
CA ALA A 88 27.17 18.15 -4.99
C ALA A 88 27.69 18.85 -6.26
N GLU A 89 27.97 20.14 -6.19
CA GLU A 89 28.59 20.89 -7.29
C GLU A 89 29.75 21.76 -6.79
N VAL A 90 30.88 21.70 -7.49
CA VAL A 90 32.00 22.63 -7.34
C VAL A 90 32.04 23.63 -8.48
N ARG A 91 31.98 24.92 -8.13
CA ARG A 91 32.25 26.03 -9.05
C ARG A 91 33.40 26.88 -8.53
N GLY A 92 34.61 26.62 -9.04
CA GLY A 92 35.82 27.34 -8.62
C GLY A 92 36.16 27.03 -7.17
N ASP A 93 36.29 28.05 -6.32
CA ASP A 93 36.60 27.88 -4.87
C ASP A 93 35.34 27.62 -4.01
N TYR A 94 34.17 27.49 -4.63
CA TYR A 94 32.90 27.20 -3.95
C TYR A 94 32.47 25.76 -4.21
N ALA A 95 32.39 24.98 -3.15
CA ALA A 95 31.75 23.68 -3.15
C ALA A 95 30.38 23.77 -2.47
N THR A 96 29.39 23.12 -3.06
CA THR A 96 28.03 23.01 -2.51
C THR A 96 27.73 21.55 -2.21
N SER A 97 27.25 21.28 -1.00
CA SER A 97 26.84 19.93 -0.57
C SER A 97 25.42 19.63 -1.05
N GLY A 98 25.19 18.44 -1.58
CA GLY A 98 23.85 17.97 -1.91
C GLY A 98 22.98 17.69 -0.69
N ALA A 99 21.66 17.83 -0.81
CA ALA A 99 20.74 17.52 0.29
C ALA A 99 20.31 16.05 0.33
N GLY A 100 20.00 15.52 1.51
CA GLY A 100 19.56 14.13 1.67
C GLY A 100 18.16 13.90 1.12
N ALA A 101 17.86 12.69 0.66
CA ALA A 101 16.54 12.37 0.10
C ALA A 101 15.50 12.04 1.18
N GLY A 102 14.21 12.08 0.83
CA GLY A 102 13.15 11.58 1.71
C GLY A 102 13.07 10.06 1.75
N GLY A 103 12.70 9.49 2.90
CA GLY A 103 12.45 8.05 3.06
C GLY A 103 11.12 7.61 2.46
N GLY A 104 10.99 6.34 2.08
CA GLY A 104 9.75 5.79 1.53
C GLY A 104 8.67 5.54 2.58
N GLY A 105 7.40 5.72 2.24
CA GLY A 105 6.27 5.43 3.13
C GLY A 105 6.00 3.93 3.30
N ALA A 106 5.44 3.54 4.45
CA ALA A 106 5.14 2.13 4.72
C ALA A 106 3.91 1.61 3.97
N GLY A 107 3.86 0.32 3.66
CA GLY A 107 2.67 -0.29 3.03
C GLY A 107 1.48 -0.40 3.98
N GLY A 108 0.25 -0.22 3.47
CA GLY A 108 -0.98 -0.36 4.25
C GLY A 108 -1.35 -1.83 4.51
N TYR A 109 -1.97 -2.12 5.65
CA TYR A 109 -2.48 -3.46 5.96
C TYR A 109 -3.66 -3.86 5.08
N GLY A 110 -3.68 -5.14 4.67
CA GLY A 110 -4.87 -5.74 4.09
C GLY A 110 -5.89 -6.11 5.17
N ALA A 111 -7.12 -6.36 4.75
CA ALA A 111 -8.21 -6.62 5.68
C ALA A 111 -8.27 -8.08 6.16
N GLY A 112 -8.87 -8.27 7.33
CA GLY A 112 -9.29 -9.58 7.81
C GLY A 112 -10.45 -10.14 7.00
N TRP A 113 -10.90 -11.34 7.35
CA TRP A 113 -12.12 -11.91 6.78
C TRP A 113 -13.23 -12.01 7.82
N ILE A 114 -14.47 -12.12 7.34
CA ILE A 114 -15.65 -12.32 8.19
C ILE A 114 -16.39 -13.57 7.69
N LYS A 115 -16.72 -14.48 8.61
CA LYS A 115 -17.57 -15.65 8.32
C LYS A 115 -18.80 -15.61 9.22
N LEU A 116 -19.98 -15.62 8.61
CA LEU A 116 -21.26 -15.71 9.31
C LEU A 116 -21.96 -17.00 8.89
N TYR A 117 -22.24 -17.84 9.87
CA TYR A 117 -22.99 -19.08 9.71
C TYR A 117 -24.28 -18.98 10.51
N ALA A 118 -25.40 -19.25 9.85
CA ALA A 118 -26.69 -19.36 10.51
C ALA A 118 -27.46 -20.57 9.99
N THR A 119 -28.29 -21.13 10.86
CA THR A 119 -29.23 -22.21 10.52
C THR A 119 -30.62 -21.69 10.19
N ALA A 120 -30.94 -20.44 10.56
CA ALA A 120 -32.27 -19.86 10.42
C ALA A 120 -32.29 -18.63 9.48
N SER A 121 -31.59 -17.55 9.83
CA SER A 121 -31.44 -16.36 8.98
C SER A 121 -30.15 -15.61 9.28
N ILE A 122 -29.69 -14.81 8.31
CA ILE A 122 -28.68 -13.75 8.49
C ILE A 122 -29.32 -12.44 8.04
N ASP A 123 -29.55 -11.53 8.97
CA ASP A 123 -30.11 -10.20 8.71
C ASP A 123 -29.05 -9.12 8.95
N ILE A 124 -28.59 -8.48 7.87
CA ILE A 124 -27.57 -7.41 7.90
C ILE A 124 -28.26 -6.08 7.62
N SER A 125 -28.58 -5.36 8.69
CA SER A 125 -29.17 -4.02 8.63
C SER A 125 -28.13 -2.88 8.66
N GLY A 126 -26.90 -3.18 9.08
CA GLY A 126 -25.78 -2.23 9.14
C GLY A 126 -24.68 -2.50 8.11
N ASN A 127 -23.46 -2.09 8.42
CA ASN A 127 -22.31 -2.26 7.51
C ASN A 127 -21.45 -3.45 7.91
N LEU A 128 -21.18 -4.35 6.96
CA LEU A 128 -20.20 -5.41 7.09
C LEU A 128 -18.96 -5.05 6.28
N THR A 129 -17.86 -4.70 6.96
CA THR A 129 -16.67 -4.16 6.31
C THR A 129 -15.46 -5.07 6.49
N ALA A 130 -14.96 -5.59 5.36
CA ALA A 130 -13.67 -6.24 5.24
C ALA A 130 -12.79 -5.44 4.27
N LYS A 131 -12.80 -4.10 4.39
CA LYS A 131 -12.10 -3.22 3.47
C LYS A 131 -10.62 -3.08 3.80
N GLY A 132 -9.76 -3.12 2.78
CA GLY A 132 -8.32 -2.89 2.91
C GLY A 132 -8.02 -1.47 3.38
N ASN A 133 -6.89 -1.27 4.05
CA ASN A 133 -6.65 0.02 4.68
C ASN A 133 -6.29 1.14 3.65
N SER A 134 -7.06 2.23 3.67
CA SER A 134 -6.83 3.48 2.93
C SER A 134 -5.89 4.46 3.63
N GLY A 135 -5.55 4.31 4.91
CA GLY A 135 -4.73 5.26 5.67
C GLY A 135 -4.93 5.12 7.18
N GLY A 136 -3.89 5.44 7.97
CA GLY A 136 -3.92 5.39 9.43
C GLY A 136 -3.04 4.31 10.05
N ASN A 137 -2.65 3.27 9.28
CA ASN A 137 -1.66 2.27 9.70
C ASN A 137 -0.63 2.09 8.58
N GLY A 138 0.63 2.33 8.93
CA GLY A 138 1.77 2.49 8.03
C GLY A 138 2.34 3.92 8.14
N GLY A 139 3.50 4.03 8.78
CA GLY A 139 4.18 5.29 9.06
C GLY A 139 4.65 6.00 7.80
N ASN A 140 4.80 7.31 7.92
CA ASN A 140 5.38 8.13 6.87
C ASN A 140 6.90 7.94 6.83
N GLY A 141 7.49 8.12 5.66
CA GLY A 141 8.93 8.27 5.54
C GLY A 141 9.40 9.53 6.26
N GLY A 142 10.60 9.48 6.84
CA GLY A 142 11.28 10.64 7.39
C GLY A 142 11.74 11.57 6.28
N ASN A 143 11.83 12.87 6.59
CA ASN A 143 12.39 13.84 5.67
C ASN A 143 13.91 13.69 5.57
N GLY A 144 14.44 14.01 4.40
CA GLY A 144 15.88 14.16 4.23
C GLY A 144 16.38 15.44 4.89
N GLU A 145 17.63 15.43 5.33
CA GLU A 145 18.29 16.57 5.94
C GLU A 145 18.88 17.49 4.86
N SER A 146 18.93 18.79 5.16
CA SER A 146 19.68 19.74 4.34
C SER A 146 21.17 19.42 4.35
N GLY A 147 21.86 19.64 3.23
CA GLY A 147 23.32 19.73 3.23
C GLY A 147 23.76 21.04 3.88
N ASP A 148 24.77 20.98 4.76
CA ASP A 148 25.33 22.15 5.44
C ASP A 148 26.56 22.70 4.71
N ASN A 149 26.70 24.03 4.72
CA ASN A 149 27.67 24.73 3.88
C ASN A 149 29.02 24.99 4.56
N HIS A 150 30.05 24.93 3.71
CA HIS A 150 31.36 25.62 3.76
C HIS A 150 32.59 25.00 4.42
N ALA A 151 32.51 23.99 5.29
CA ALA A 151 33.72 23.43 5.90
C ALA A 151 33.94 21.93 5.66
N ASP A 152 32.87 21.13 5.64
CA ASP A 152 33.01 19.67 5.77
C ASP A 152 32.54 18.87 4.53
N LEU A 153 32.10 19.53 3.45
CA LEU A 153 31.65 18.91 2.17
C LEU A 153 30.64 17.75 2.34
N SER A 154 30.00 17.64 3.49
CA SER A 154 29.15 16.51 3.84
C SER A 154 27.74 16.75 3.34
N GLY A 155 27.29 15.94 2.38
CA GLY A 155 25.91 15.90 1.94
C GLY A 155 24.93 15.61 3.09
N GLY A 156 23.68 16.05 2.92
CA GLY A 156 22.61 15.79 3.90
C GLY A 156 22.25 14.31 3.98
N ASN A 157 21.82 13.85 5.17
CA ASN A 157 21.38 12.47 5.37
C ASN A 157 20.01 12.19 4.77
N GLY A 158 19.85 11.01 4.17
CA GLY A 158 18.56 10.52 3.72
C GLY A 158 17.62 10.24 4.89
N GLY A 159 16.33 10.48 4.68
CA GLY A 159 15.28 10.19 5.63
C GLY A 159 15.02 8.69 5.77
N ASN A 160 14.63 8.29 6.98
CA ASN A 160 14.30 6.90 7.30
C ASN A 160 13.02 6.43 6.61
N GLY A 161 12.93 5.14 6.29
CA GLY A 161 11.71 4.53 5.81
C GLY A 161 10.59 4.53 6.86
N GLY A 162 9.35 4.60 6.41
CA GLY A 162 8.17 4.53 7.26
C GLY A 162 8.03 3.17 7.94
N ASN A 163 7.66 3.17 9.22
CA ASN A 163 7.40 1.97 9.99
C ASN A 163 5.97 1.45 9.73
N ALA A 164 5.82 0.22 9.25
CA ALA A 164 4.52 -0.42 9.00
C ALA A 164 3.57 -0.40 10.21
N ALA A 165 4.10 -0.49 11.44
CA ALA A 165 3.30 -0.52 12.68
C ALA A 165 2.95 0.87 13.22
N ALA A 166 3.57 1.93 12.70
CA ALA A 166 3.26 3.29 13.12
C ALA A 166 2.01 3.82 12.40
N PRO A 167 1.18 4.64 13.07
CA PRO A 167 0.10 5.32 12.39
C PRO A 167 0.64 6.37 11.42
N GLY A 168 -0.01 6.52 10.27
CA GLY A 168 0.43 7.47 9.24
C GLY A 168 -0.40 7.45 7.97
N THR A 169 -0.17 8.43 7.11
CA THR A 169 -0.78 8.52 5.77
C THR A 169 -0.09 7.58 4.78
N ARG A 170 1.11 7.09 5.14
CA ARG A 170 2.04 6.30 4.31
C ARG A 170 2.70 7.14 3.22
N SER A 171 2.77 8.44 3.44
CA SER A 171 3.44 9.35 2.54
C SER A 171 4.95 9.09 2.60
N GLY A 172 5.63 9.17 1.46
CA GLY A 172 7.08 9.33 1.48
C GLY A 172 7.47 10.64 2.16
N GLY A 173 8.65 10.67 2.75
CA GLY A 173 9.22 11.89 3.31
C GLY A 173 9.63 12.86 2.22
N SER A 174 9.67 14.14 2.56
CA SER A 174 10.20 15.17 1.68
C SER A 174 11.72 15.06 1.59
N GLY A 175 12.28 15.35 0.42
CA GLY A 175 13.73 15.54 0.31
C GLY A 175 14.19 16.81 1.04
N GLY A 176 15.43 16.79 1.49
CA GLY A 176 16.08 17.94 2.11
C GLY A 176 16.30 19.06 1.10
N THR A 177 16.34 20.29 1.60
CA THR A 177 16.64 21.48 0.76
C THR A 177 18.12 21.80 0.84
N ALA A 178 18.77 22.00 -0.30
CA ALA A 178 20.13 22.52 -0.32
C ALA A 178 20.10 24.02 0.01
N ARG A 179 20.93 24.48 0.95
CA ARG A 179 20.90 25.88 1.42
C ARG A 179 21.41 26.88 0.37
N TRP A 180 22.27 26.44 -0.55
CA TRP A 180 23.02 27.33 -1.45
C TRP A 180 23.11 26.83 -2.89
N SER A 181 22.39 25.76 -3.21
CA SER A 181 22.29 25.20 -4.56
C SER A 181 20.85 24.81 -4.88
N THR A 182 20.58 24.50 -6.14
CA THR A 182 19.29 23.94 -6.58
C THR A 182 19.20 22.43 -6.37
N GLN A 183 20.22 21.79 -5.77
CA GLN A 183 20.37 20.33 -5.69
C GLN A 183 19.65 19.76 -4.45
N ASN A 184 18.33 19.91 -4.42
CA ASN A 184 17.50 19.32 -3.39
C ASN A 184 17.47 17.80 -3.50
N GLY A 185 17.37 17.12 -2.36
CA GLY A 185 17.04 15.71 -2.34
C GLY A 185 15.63 15.50 -2.90
N ALA A 186 15.39 14.33 -3.47
CA ALA A 186 14.08 13.98 -3.97
C ALA A 186 13.20 13.36 -2.87
N ASN A 187 11.89 13.44 -3.04
CA ASN A 187 10.93 12.84 -2.12
C ASN A 187 10.99 11.31 -2.19
N GLY A 188 10.70 10.66 -1.06
CA GLY A 188 10.41 9.24 -1.03
C GLY A 188 9.06 8.91 -1.69
N GLY A 189 8.91 7.67 -2.12
CA GLY A 189 7.66 7.17 -2.67
C GLY A 189 6.63 6.85 -1.59
N ASN A 190 5.36 6.90 -1.95
CA ASN A 190 4.26 6.52 -1.06
C ASN A 190 4.17 4.99 -0.93
N GLY A 191 3.75 4.51 0.24
CA GLY A 191 3.40 3.10 0.41
C GLY A 191 2.07 2.74 -0.27
N GLY A 192 1.98 1.51 -0.77
CA GLY A 192 0.80 0.97 -1.42
C GLY A 192 -0.35 0.65 -0.46
N HIS A 193 -1.56 0.56 -0.98
CA HIS A 193 -2.76 0.23 -0.21
C HIS A 193 -2.88 -1.26 0.10
N GLY A 194 -3.48 -1.62 1.22
CA GLY A 194 -3.82 -3.02 1.49
C GLY A 194 -5.02 -3.48 0.67
N ALA A 195 -5.10 -4.77 0.38
CA ALA A 195 -6.26 -5.38 -0.26
C ALA A 195 -7.43 -5.51 0.71
N GLY A 196 -8.65 -5.56 0.17
CA GLY A 196 -9.86 -5.96 0.89
C GLY A 196 -9.73 -7.39 1.41
N GLY A 197 -10.72 -7.88 2.13
CA GLY A 197 -10.75 -9.17 2.80
C GLY A 197 -11.94 -10.04 2.38
N GLY A 198 -11.93 -11.31 2.76
CA GLY A 198 -13.02 -12.23 2.45
C GLY A 198 -14.26 -12.03 3.33
N ILE A 199 -15.45 -12.21 2.77
CA ILE A 199 -16.71 -12.26 3.51
C ILE A 199 -17.46 -13.51 3.06
N LEU A 200 -17.84 -14.38 4.00
CA LEU A 200 -18.67 -15.54 3.74
C LEU A 200 -19.95 -15.46 4.54
N LEU A 201 -21.07 -15.60 3.83
CA LEU A 201 -22.40 -15.69 4.40
C LEU A 201 -22.96 -17.07 4.07
N TRP A 202 -23.27 -17.86 5.09
CA TRP A 202 -23.81 -19.20 4.91
C TRP A 202 -25.11 -19.35 5.70
N CYS A 203 -26.18 -19.69 5.00
CA CYS A 203 -27.48 -19.93 5.61
C CYS A 203 -28.18 -21.11 4.94
N ASN A 204 -28.48 -22.15 5.71
CA ASN A 204 -29.18 -23.34 5.24
C ASN A 204 -30.68 -23.31 5.57
N SER A 205 -31.35 -22.20 5.24
CA SER A 205 -32.77 -22.00 5.54
C SER A 205 -33.45 -21.17 4.45
N LYS A 206 -34.75 -21.42 4.25
CA LYS A 206 -35.59 -20.69 3.29
C LYS A 206 -35.72 -19.19 3.57
N TYR A 207 -35.50 -18.79 4.83
CA TYR A 207 -35.51 -17.38 5.24
C TYR A 207 -34.22 -16.66 4.81
N GLY A 208 -33.20 -17.43 4.39
CA GLY A 208 -32.09 -16.95 3.59
C GLY A 208 -31.19 -15.94 4.28
N ILE A 209 -30.61 -15.07 3.45
CA ILE A 209 -29.69 -14.01 3.82
C ILE A 209 -30.31 -12.71 3.31
N VAL A 210 -30.55 -11.78 4.22
CA VAL A 210 -31.12 -10.47 3.91
C VAL A 210 -30.09 -9.40 4.20
N VAL A 211 -29.59 -8.75 3.14
CA VAL A 211 -28.77 -7.55 3.25
C VAL A 211 -29.63 -6.34 2.93
N ILE A 212 -29.84 -5.49 3.94
CA ILE A 212 -30.50 -4.18 3.84
C ILE A 212 -29.45 -3.05 3.93
N GLY A 213 -28.40 -3.28 4.71
CA GLY A 213 -27.25 -2.38 4.81
C GLY A 213 -26.25 -2.56 3.67
N ALA A 214 -24.95 -2.39 3.96
CA ALA A 214 -23.89 -2.47 2.95
C ALA A 214 -22.82 -3.50 3.31
N ILE A 215 -22.25 -4.13 2.29
CA ILE A 215 -21.07 -4.99 2.45
C ILE A 215 -19.93 -4.39 1.64
N ASP A 216 -18.88 -3.95 2.34
CA ASP A 216 -17.71 -3.31 1.73
C ASP A 216 -16.46 -4.16 1.98
N ASN A 217 -16.03 -4.83 0.93
CA ASN A 217 -14.81 -5.61 0.90
C ASN A 217 -13.77 -5.02 -0.06
N ARG A 218 -13.86 -3.74 -0.44
CA ARG A 218 -12.91 -3.13 -1.39
C ARG A 218 -11.50 -3.07 -0.82
N GLY A 219 -10.51 -2.84 -1.66
CA GLY A 219 -9.17 -2.48 -1.24
C GLY A 219 -9.12 -1.10 -0.57
N GLY A 220 -7.93 -0.76 -0.07
CA GLY A 220 -7.65 0.60 0.35
C GLY A 220 -7.89 1.60 -0.80
N ALA A 221 -8.21 2.83 -0.42
CA ALA A 221 -8.64 3.91 -1.32
C ALA A 221 -9.89 3.56 -2.15
N ASN A 222 -10.77 2.68 -1.63
CA ASN A 222 -11.99 2.23 -2.31
C ASN A 222 -11.74 1.48 -3.62
N SER A 223 -10.54 0.92 -3.80
CA SER A 223 -10.17 0.20 -5.02
C SER A 223 -10.95 -1.11 -5.15
N THR A 224 -11.57 -1.32 -6.32
CA THR A 224 -12.29 -2.56 -6.66
C THR A 224 -11.36 -3.62 -7.23
N ILE A 225 -10.20 -3.20 -7.74
CA ILE A 225 -9.20 -4.07 -8.38
C ILE A 225 -8.53 -5.01 -7.35
N ASN A 226 -8.18 -4.49 -6.18
CA ASN A 226 -7.68 -5.26 -5.05
C ASN A 226 -8.71 -5.39 -3.91
N GLY A 227 -9.99 -5.43 -4.27
CA GLY A 227 -11.06 -5.83 -3.35
C GLY A 227 -10.92 -7.29 -2.93
N GLY A 228 -11.70 -7.68 -1.93
CA GLY A 228 -11.83 -9.04 -1.49
C GLY A 228 -12.98 -9.78 -2.13
N THR A 229 -13.30 -10.93 -1.56
CA THR A 229 -14.33 -11.83 -2.09
C THR A 229 -15.52 -11.88 -1.17
N ILE A 230 -16.73 -11.72 -1.70
CA ILE A 230 -17.94 -12.11 -0.98
C ILE A 230 -18.38 -13.47 -1.52
N LYS A 231 -18.61 -14.44 -0.64
CA LYS A 231 -19.15 -15.76 -0.96
C LYS A 231 -20.44 -15.97 -0.20
N ILE A 232 -21.50 -16.29 -0.93
CA ILE A 232 -22.82 -16.52 -0.35
C ILE A 232 -23.22 -17.96 -0.61
N PHE A 233 -23.46 -18.73 0.44
CA PHE A 233 -23.92 -20.11 0.36
C PHE A 233 -25.34 -20.18 0.91
N THR A 234 -26.26 -20.64 0.07
CA THR A 234 -27.69 -20.73 0.39
C THR A 234 -28.33 -21.98 -0.21
N LEU A 235 -29.51 -22.34 0.28
CA LEU A 235 -30.33 -23.39 -0.30
C LEU A 235 -30.73 -23.05 -1.75
N LYS A 236 -30.87 -24.08 -2.60
CA LYS A 236 -31.47 -23.95 -3.94
C LYS A 236 -32.85 -23.31 -3.82
N ASP A 237 -33.16 -22.42 -4.74
CA ASP A 237 -34.39 -21.62 -4.80
C ASP A 237 -34.52 -20.54 -3.71
N CYS A 238 -33.50 -20.34 -2.87
CA CYS A 238 -33.41 -19.19 -1.97
C CYS A 238 -32.56 -18.09 -2.62
N GLN A 239 -33.21 -16.98 -2.98
CA GLN A 239 -32.53 -15.80 -3.52
C GLN A 239 -32.19 -14.85 -2.37
N PRO A 240 -30.91 -14.66 -2.02
CA PRO A 240 -30.54 -13.71 -0.99
C PRO A 240 -30.82 -12.28 -1.48
N SER A 241 -31.19 -11.38 -0.56
CA SER A 241 -31.16 -9.95 -0.88
C SER A 241 -29.71 -9.52 -0.94
N VAL A 242 -29.25 -9.16 -2.14
CA VAL A 242 -27.86 -8.79 -2.41
C VAL A 242 -27.66 -7.29 -2.62
N ALA A 243 -28.69 -6.48 -2.33
CA ALA A 243 -28.63 -5.03 -2.39
C ALA A 243 -27.51 -4.50 -1.47
N GLY A 244 -26.71 -3.55 -1.96
CA GLY A 244 -25.60 -2.96 -1.19
C GLY A 244 -24.30 -3.76 -1.22
N MET A 245 -24.18 -4.77 -2.08
CA MET A 245 -22.91 -5.46 -2.36
C MET A 245 -22.32 -5.01 -3.70
N SER A 246 -21.07 -4.55 -3.68
CA SER A 246 -20.40 -4.11 -4.91
C SER A 246 -19.82 -5.27 -5.74
N TYR A 247 -19.28 -6.33 -5.12
CA TYR A 247 -18.63 -7.45 -5.83
C TYR A 247 -18.71 -8.76 -5.02
N GLY A 248 -19.10 -9.88 -5.63
CA GLY A 248 -19.23 -11.16 -4.94
C GLY A 248 -19.58 -12.36 -5.83
N ARG A 249 -19.67 -13.55 -5.22
CA ARG A 249 -20.12 -14.80 -5.84
C ARG A 249 -21.21 -15.46 -5.00
N LEU A 250 -22.20 -16.02 -5.68
CA LEU A 250 -23.30 -16.76 -5.09
C LEU A 250 -23.18 -18.26 -5.42
N TYR A 251 -23.37 -19.08 -4.41
CA TYR A 251 -23.35 -20.54 -4.44
C TYR A 251 -24.70 -21.05 -3.92
N GLN A 252 -25.42 -21.81 -4.74
CA GLN A 252 -26.70 -22.42 -4.37
C GLN A 252 -26.56 -23.93 -4.38
N ASN A 253 -26.83 -24.60 -3.24
CA ASN A 253 -26.67 -26.06 -3.08
C ASN A 253 -25.39 -26.62 -3.72
N GLU A 254 -24.23 -26.03 -3.39
CA GLU A 254 -22.88 -26.43 -3.86
C GLU A 254 -22.63 -26.28 -5.38
N ALA A 255 -23.60 -25.79 -6.15
CA ALA A 255 -23.40 -25.37 -7.53
C ALA A 255 -23.07 -23.87 -7.59
N LEU A 256 -22.00 -23.52 -8.30
CA LEU A 256 -21.61 -22.13 -8.55
C LEU A 256 -22.53 -21.51 -9.60
N ILE A 257 -23.25 -20.45 -9.22
CA ILE A 257 -23.96 -19.58 -10.16
C ILE A 257 -23.00 -18.44 -10.50
N LYS A 258 -22.23 -18.60 -11.58
CA LYS A 258 -21.25 -17.59 -12.00
C LYS A 258 -21.95 -16.31 -12.44
N GLY A 259 -21.49 -15.18 -11.89
CA GLY A 259 -21.65 -13.87 -12.49
C GLY A 259 -23.00 -13.19 -12.25
N ILE A 260 -23.32 -12.90 -10.99
CA ILE A 260 -24.22 -11.78 -10.74
C ILE A 260 -23.36 -10.51 -10.78
N LEU A 261 -23.37 -9.83 -11.92
CA LEU A 261 -23.17 -8.38 -11.94
C LEU A 261 -24.38 -7.82 -11.19
N ILE A 262 -24.19 -7.50 -9.92
CA ILE A 262 -25.21 -6.83 -9.11
C ILE A 262 -25.11 -5.35 -9.50
N PRO A 263 -26.10 -4.79 -10.22
CA PRO A 263 -26.08 -3.38 -10.62
C PRO A 263 -26.11 -2.45 -9.41
#